data_AF-A0A7Y2JTD6-F1
#
_entry.id   AF-A0A7Y2JTD6-F1
#
_cell.length_a   1.000
_cell.length_b   1.000
_cell.length_c   1.000
_cell.angle_alpha   90.00
_cell.angle_beta   90.00
_cell.angle_gamma   90.00
#
_symmetry.space_group_name_H-M   'P 1'
#
loop_
_entity.id
_entity.type
_entity.pdbx_description
1 polymer ?
#
loop_
_entity_poly.entity_id
_entity_poly.type
_entity_poly.pdbx_seq_one_letter_code
_entity_poly.pdbx_strand_id
1 'polypeptide(L)'
;MTYDAVCLGPVPQGDGWGAIYRSYARMAGLMPPVRRLARSYFMPSALERWRDGAVFQYLGVHLFGRVIPTGGISIRRVTGARMAPYTLSGVSLESARQFFFRTCAFESAHFPFFIFLLVLAVMRYAQGQVDLAAENTLVNLAVNIYPIMHHRRTRYRIVRLLERKQRAIKDTETPSQLAKADRDSL
;
A
#
# COMPACT_ATOMS: atom_id res chain seq x y z
N MET A 1 9.27 6.75 13.01
CA MET A 1 7.99 6.13 13.37
C MET A 1 8.16 4.70 12.94
N THR A 2 8.19 3.74 13.86
CA THR A 2 8.31 2.34 13.45
C THR A 2 6.97 1.90 12.84
N TYR A 3 7.02 0.92 11.95
CA TYR A 3 5.88 0.09 11.48
C TYR A 3 4.74 -0.04 12.49
N ASP A 4 5.12 -0.16 13.76
CA ASP A 4 4.29 -0.34 14.91
C ASP A 4 3.18 0.72 15.04
N ALA A 5 3.46 2.00 14.75
CA ALA A 5 2.44 3.03 14.90
C ALA A 5 1.32 2.99 13.84
N VAL A 6 1.63 2.48 12.63
CA VAL A 6 0.63 2.30 11.56
C VAL A 6 -0.07 0.96 11.71
N CYS A 7 0.64 -0.07 12.15
CA CYS A 7 0.14 -1.44 12.18
C CYS A 7 -0.49 -1.87 13.51
N LEU A 8 -0.15 -1.28 14.66
CA LEU A 8 -0.53 -1.80 15.99
C LEU A 8 -1.79 -1.21 16.62
N GLY A 9 -2.36 -0.09 16.20
CA GLY A 9 -3.59 0.36 16.86
C GLY A 9 -4.84 -0.44 16.40
N PRO A 10 -6.06 0.11 16.52
CA PRO A 10 -7.27 -0.60 16.14
C PRO A 10 -7.39 -0.83 14.62
N VAL A 11 -7.88 -2.00 14.26
CA VAL A 11 -8.23 -2.36 12.88
C VAL A 11 -9.43 -1.51 12.41
N PRO A 12 -9.41 -0.94 11.20
CA PRO A 12 -10.55 -0.20 10.67
C PRO A 12 -11.84 -1.03 10.69
N GLN A 13 -12.96 -0.41 11.06
CA GLN A 13 -14.29 -1.04 11.04
C GLN A 13 -15.22 -0.28 10.08
N GLY A 14 -16.23 -0.97 9.53
CA GLY A 14 -17.32 -0.33 8.79
C GLY A 14 -17.08 -0.04 7.30
N ASP A 15 -15.96 -0.48 6.70
CA ASP A 15 -15.67 -0.24 5.27
C ASP A 15 -15.83 -1.48 4.37
N GLY A 16 -16.45 -2.55 4.87
CA GLY A 16 -16.67 -3.81 4.16
C GLY A 16 -15.46 -4.76 4.13
N TRP A 17 -14.25 -4.30 4.49
CA TRP A 17 -13.03 -5.09 4.46
C TRP A 17 -12.60 -5.65 5.82
N GLY A 18 -13.42 -5.42 6.85
CA GLY A 18 -13.11 -5.79 8.24
C GLY A 18 -12.75 -7.27 8.43
N ALA A 19 -13.31 -8.18 7.64
CA ALA A 19 -12.93 -9.59 7.67
C ALA A 19 -11.46 -9.81 7.28
N ILE A 20 -11.02 -9.21 6.17
CA ILE A 20 -9.63 -9.29 5.70
C ILE A 20 -8.68 -8.67 6.71
N TYR A 21 -9.03 -7.50 7.26
CA TYR A 21 -8.18 -6.85 8.25
C TYR A 21 -8.04 -7.67 9.53
N ARG A 22 -9.12 -8.30 10.00
CA ARG A 22 -9.07 -9.22 11.14
C ARG A 22 -8.21 -10.44 10.83
N SER A 23 -8.25 -10.96 9.60
CA SER A 23 -7.35 -12.04 9.18
C SER A 23 -5.88 -11.60 9.26
N TYR A 24 -5.53 -10.40 8.80
CA TYR A 24 -4.16 -9.88 8.99
C TYR A 24 -3.79 -9.71 10.46
N ALA A 25 -4.68 -9.15 11.28
CA ALA A 25 -4.42 -8.96 12.71
C ALA A 25 -4.20 -10.31 13.42
N ARG A 26 -5.00 -11.33 13.09
CA ARG A 26 -4.81 -12.70 13.59
C ARG A 26 -3.49 -13.29 13.12
N MET A 27 -3.16 -13.21 11.84
CA MET A 27 -1.87 -13.70 11.31
C MET A 27 -0.66 -13.01 11.94
N ALA A 28 -0.75 -11.71 12.19
CA ALA A 28 0.28 -10.96 12.90
C ALA A 28 0.41 -11.37 14.38
N GLY A 29 -0.67 -11.87 15.00
CA GLY A 29 -0.67 -12.40 16.37
C GLY A 29 -0.24 -13.87 16.48
N LEU A 30 -0.33 -14.65 15.40
CA LEU A 30 -0.10 -16.10 15.44
C LEU A 30 1.36 -16.48 15.68
N MET A 31 2.35 -15.81 15.08
CA MET A 31 3.78 -16.09 15.32
C MET A 31 4.71 -14.89 14.98
N PRO A 32 5.78 -14.63 15.76
CA PRO A 32 6.79 -13.61 15.44
C PRO A 32 7.40 -13.67 14.01
N PRO A 33 7.72 -14.85 13.42
CA PRO A 33 8.20 -14.93 12.04
C PRO A 33 7.16 -14.51 11.00
N VAL A 34 5.90 -14.93 11.13
CA VAL A 34 4.81 -14.56 10.21
C VAL A 34 4.59 -13.04 10.24
N ARG A 35 4.61 -12.45 11.43
CA ARG A 35 4.54 -11.00 11.60
C ARG A 35 5.72 -10.28 10.93
N ARG A 36 6.94 -10.81 11.06
CA ARG A 36 8.13 -10.25 10.38
C ARG A 36 8.04 -10.35 8.87
N LEU A 37 7.54 -11.47 8.34
CA LEU A 37 7.36 -11.67 6.91
C LEU A 37 6.32 -10.72 6.33
N ALA A 38 5.13 -10.65 6.95
CA ALA A 38 4.07 -9.73 6.54
C ALA A 38 4.55 -8.27 6.60
N ARG A 39 5.28 -7.91 7.66
CA ARG A 39 5.93 -6.59 7.79
C ARG A 39 6.88 -6.31 6.64
N SER A 40 7.77 -7.26 6.34
CA SER A 40 8.77 -7.12 5.26
C SER A 40 8.10 -6.98 3.90
N TYR A 41 7.01 -7.71 3.66
CA TYR A 41 6.32 -7.72 2.38
C TYR A 41 5.48 -6.45 2.13
N PHE A 42 4.68 -6.01 3.11
CA PHE A 42 3.78 -4.87 2.95
C PHE A 42 4.47 -3.52 3.14
N MET A 43 5.62 -3.47 3.83
CA MET A 43 6.40 -2.24 3.96
C MET A 43 7.16 -1.91 2.68
N PRO A 44 7.34 -0.61 2.38
CA PRO A 44 8.21 -0.18 1.29
C PRO A 44 9.64 -0.68 1.53
N SER A 45 10.12 -1.51 0.61
CA SER A 45 11.47 -2.04 0.56
C SER A 45 12.52 -0.94 0.30
N ALA A 46 13.81 -1.25 0.50
CA ALA A 46 14.89 -0.31 0.21
C ALA A 46 14.88 0.15 -1.26
N LEU A 47 14.59 -0.77 -2.18
CA LEU A 47 14.48 -0.47 -3.61
C LEU A 47 13.32 0.51 -3.91
N GLU A 48 12.17 0.33 -3.26
CA GLU A 48 11.03 1.24 -3.42
C GLU A 48 11.26 2.61 -2.80
N ARG A 49 12.16 2.72 -1.82
CA ARG A 49 12.59 3.99 -1.22
C ARG A 49 13.70 4.67 -2.01
N TRP A 50 14.40 3.94 -2.88
CA TRP A 50 15.52 4.47 -3.65
C TRP A 50 15.10 5.66 -4.53
N ARG A 51 15.90 6.73 -4.48
CA ARG A 51 15.68 8.02 -5.16
C ARG A 51 14.22 8.48 -5.09
N ASP A 52 13.67 8.46 -3.88
CA ASP A 52 12.30 8.88 -3.60
C ASP A 52 11.20 8.13 -4.39
N GLY A 53 11.41 6.83 -4.64
CA GLY A 53 10.48 6.00 -5.38
C GLY A 53 10.62 6.12 -6.89
N ALA A 54 11.81 6.45 -7.38
CA ALA A 54 12.12 6.50 -8.81
C ALA A 54 11.85 5.17 -9.53
N VAL A 55 11.93 4.03 -8.81
CA VAL A 55 11.61 2.71 -9.38
C VAL A 55 10.19 2.67 -9.97
N PHE A 56 9.21 3.31 -9.32
CA PHE A 56 7.84 3.36 -9.83
C PHE A 56 7.69 4.27 -11.06
N GLN A 57 8.64 5.20 -11.26
CA GLN A 57 8.68 6.04 -12.45
C GLN A 57 9.25 5.26 -13.63
N TYR A 58 10.38 4.59 -13.44
CA TYR A 58 11.03 3.76 -14.46
C TYR A 58 10.13 2.62 -14.92
N LEU A 59 9.39 2.01 -14.01
CA LEU A 59 8.43 0.94 -14.33
C LEU A 59 7.12 1.46 -14.92
N GLY A 60 7.02 2.75 -15.24
CA GLY A 60 5.83 3.30 -15.90
C GLY A 60 4.56 3.32 -15.03
N VAL A 61 4.64 3.04 -13.72
CA VAL A 61 3.47 2.99 -12.81
C VAL A 61 2.74 4.35 -12.76
N HIS A 62 3.48 5.44 -12.98
CA HIS A 62 2.91 6.79 -13.11
C HIS A 62 2.03 6.93 -14.36
N LEU A 63 2.51 6.42 -15.49
CA LEU A 63 1.78 6.47 -16.75
C LEU A 63 0.57 5.53 -16.68
N PHE A 64 0.77 4.32 -16.16
CA PHE A 64 -0.30 3.36 -15.96
C PHE A 64 -1.46 3.93 -15.15
N GLY A 65 -1.18 4.57 -14.00
CA GLY A 65 -2.23 5.17 -13.17
C GLY A 65 -2.92 6.39 -13.80
N ARG A 66 -2.36 6.97 -14.87
CA ARG A 66 -3.01 8.04 -15.66
C ARG A 66 -3.86 7.47 -16.78
N VAL A 67 -3.38 6.40 -17.44
CA VAL A 67 -3.98 5.82 -18.65
C VAL A 67 -5.08 4.84 -18.32
N ILE A 68 -4.89 4.01 -17.28
CA ILE A 68 -5.94 3.10 -16.82
C ILE A 68 -6.70 3.83 -15.73
N PRO A 69 -7.88 4.40 -16.03
CA PRO A 69 -8.76 4.83 -14.97
C PRO A 69 -9.18 3.55 -14.26
N THR A 70 -8.55 3.29 -13.11
CA THR A 70 -9.01 2.26 -12.19
C THR A 70 -10.51 2.45 -12.02
N GLY A 71 -11.30 1.37 -12.04
CA GLY A 71 -12.76 1.46 -12.15
C GLY A 71 -13.38 2.53 -11.25
N GLY A 72 -12.84 2.77 -10.05
CA GLY A 72 -13.27 3.86 -9.17
C GLY A 72 -13.11 5.29 -9.70
N ILE A 73 -12.06 5.59 -10.47
CA ILE A 73 -11.86 6.90 -11.12
C ILE A 73 -12.79 7.07 -12.32
N SER A 74 -12.95 6.04 -13.15
CA SER A 74 -13.92 6.04 -14.26
C SER A 74 -15.34 6.20 -13.74
N ILE A 75 -15.73 5.36 -12.77
CA ILE A 75 -17.05 5.42 -12.15
C ILE A 75 -17.26 6.79 -11.52
N ARG A 76 -16.30 7.36 -10.78
CA ARG A 76 -16.41 8.73 -10.26
C ARG A 76 -16.65 9.78 -11.36
N ARG A 77 -15.89 9.71 -12.46
CA ARG A 77 -16.02 10.67 -13.57
C ARG A 77 -17.36 10.56 -14.28
N VAL A 78 -17.89 9.34 -14.39
CA VAL A 78 -19.15 9.05 -15.09
C VAL A 78 -20.37 9.24 -14.20
N THR A 79 -20.33 8.81 -12.95
CA THR A 79 -21.49 8.81 -12.04
C THR A 79 -21.51 9.99 -11.07
N GLY A 80 -20.45 10.77 -10.98
CA GLY A 80 -20.32 11.85 -9.99
C GLY A 80 -20.28 11.37 -8.53
N ALA A 81 -20.30 10.06 -8.28
CA ALA A 81 -20.38 9.50 -6.94
C ALA A 81 -19.11 9.83 -6.13
N ARG A 82 -19.31 10.31 -4.91
CA ARG A 82 -18.23 10.44 -3.91
C ARG A 82 -17.77 9.04 -3.52
N MET A 83 -16.69 8.56 -4.12
CA MET A 83 -16.05 7.31 -3.70
C MET A 83 -15.29 7.50 -2.39
N ALA A 84 -16.01 7.38 -1.27
CA ALA A 84 -15.43 7.23 0.07
C ALA A 84 -14.39 6.08 0.23
N PRO A 85 -14.41 4.97 -0.56
CA PRO A 85 -13.46 3.87 -0.32
C PRO A 85 -12.04 4.11 -0.87
N TYR A 86 -11.86 4.94 -1.91
CA TYR A 86 -10.61 4.99 -2.70
C TYR A 86 -9.78 6.27 -2.55
N THR A 87 -10.25 7.23 -1.74
CA THR A 87 -9.52 8.45 -1.42
C THR A 87 -9.19 8.49 0.07
N LEU A 88 -8.09 9.16 0.44
CA LEU A 88 -7.84 9.50 1.84
C LEU A 88 -9.08 10.22 2.39
N SER A 89 -9.73 9.67 3.42
CA SER A 89 -10.98 10.21 3.98
C SER A 89 -10.77 11.52 4.76
N GLY A 90 -9.52 11.91 5.00
CA GLY A 90 -9.15 13.12 5.73
C GLY A 90 -7.64 13.20 5.97
N VAL A 91 -7.20 14.29 6.61
CA VAL A 91 -5.77 14.56 6.92
C VAL A 91 -5.31 13.85 8.21
N SER A 92 -6.20 13.06 8.84
CA SER A 92 -5.90 12.40 10.11
C SER A 92 -4.96 11.20 9.94
N LEU A 93 -4.22 10.87 11.01
CA LEU A 93 -3.39 9.67 11.08
C LEU A 93 -4.25 8.40 10.90
N GLU A 94 -5.46 8.43 11.44
CA GLU A 94 -6.41 7.34 11.30
C GLU A 94 -6.82 7.13 9.83
N SER A 95 -7.16 8.20 9.10
CA SER A 95 -7.49 8.12 7.67
C SER A 95 -6.32 7.56 6.84
N ALA A 96 -5.10 8.02 7.12
CA ALA A 96 -3.90 7.52 6.45
C ALA A 96 -3.70 6.01 6.71
N ARG A 97 -3.98 5.58 7.94
CA ARG A 97 -3.90 4.18 8.33
C ARG A 97 -4.99 3.32 7.71
N GLN A 98 -6.24 3.75 7.74
CA GLN A 98 -7.35 3.03 7.10
C GLN A 98 -7.04 2.81 5.62
N PHE A 99 -6.54 3.85 4.96
CA PHE A 99 -6.11 3.77 3.57
C PHE A 99 -4.94 2.82 3.34
N PHE A 100 -3.94 2.79 4.25
CA PHE A 100 -2.88 1.79 4.22
C PHE A 100 -3.43 0.36 4.26
N PHE A 101 -4.32 0.04 5.21
CA PHE A 101 -4.90 -1.30 5.32
C PHE A 101 -5.72 -1.70 4.09
N ARG A 102 -6.48 -0.75 3.50
CA ARG A 102 -7.18 -0.96 2.23
C ARG A 102 -6.21 -1.37 1.12
N THR A 103 -5.10 -0.65 0.96
CA THR A 103 -4.12 -0.99 -0.09
C THR A 103 -3.49 -2.38 0.12
N CYS A 104 -3.33 -2.84 1.37
CA CYS A 104 -2.89 -4.21 1.64
C CYS A 104 -3.96 -5.24 1.24
N ALA A 105 -5.22 -5.00 1.60
CA ALA A 105 -6.34 -5.88 1.24
C ALA A 105 -6.51 -5.99 -0.28
N PHE A 106 -6.46 -4.86 -1.01
CA PHE A 106 -6.52 -4.87 -2.47
C PHE A 106 -5.34 -5.63 -3.07
N GLU A 107 -4.12 -5.42 -2.58
CA GLU A 107 -2.96 -6.19 -3.06
C GLU A 107 -3.13 -7.69 -2.84
N SER A 108 -3.63 -8.12 -1.68
CA SER A 108 -3.89 -9.54 -1.45
C SER A 108 -5.04 -10.09 -2.27
N ALA A 109 -5.99 -9.26 -2.73
CA ALA A 109 -7.00 -9.71 -3.69
C ALA A 109 -6.39 -9.97 -5.08
N HIS A 110 -5.42 -9.16 -5.52
CA HIS A 110 -4.77 -9.34 -6.82
C HIS A 110 -3.78 -10.52 -6.82
N PHE A 111 -3.21 -10.88 -5.67
CA PHE A 111 -2.17 -11.90 -5.61
C PHE A 111 -2.64 -13.30 -6.07
N PRO A 112 -3.80 -13.85 -5.63
CA PRO A 112 -4.31 -15.11 -6.16
C PRO A 112 -4.58 -15.08 -7.66
N PHE A 113 -5.15 -13.98 -8.18
CA PHE A 113 -5.40 -13.82 -9.62
C PHE A 113 -4.09 -13.74 -10.40
N PHE A 114 -3.08 -13.09 -9.86
CA PHE A 114 -1.74 -13.06 -10.43
C PHE A 114 -1.17 -14.47 -10.61
N ILE A 115 -1.22 -15.29 -9.55
CA ILE A 115 -0.72 -16.66 -9.57
C ILE A 115 -1.53 -17.50 -10.58
N PHE A 116 -2.86 -17.38 -10.58
CA PHE A 116 -3.72 -18.10 -11.51
C PHE A 116 -3.37 -17.79 -12.97
N LEU A 117 -3.29 -16.51 -13.34
CA LEU A 117 -2.96 -16.12 -14.71
C LEU A 117 -1.52 -16.49 -15.11
N LEU A 118 -0.58 -16.46 -14.15
CA LEU A 118 0.78 -16.89 -14.38
C LEU A 118 0.84 -18.40 -14.71
N VAL A 119 0.17 -19.23 -13.91
CA VAL A 119 0.08 -20.68 -14.16
C VAL A 119 -0.58 -20.95 -15.51
N LEU A 120 -1.67 -20.24 -15.83
CA LEU A 120 -2.36 -20.39 -17.11
C LEU A 120 -1.47 -20.00 -18.30
N ALA A 121 -0.69 -18.91 -18.19
CA ALA A 121 0.27 -18.52 -19.22
C ALA A 121 1.35 -19.60 -19.43
N VAL A 122 1.90 -20.16 -18.35
CA VAL A 122 2.90 -21.25 -18.42
C VAL A 122 2.32 -22.50 -19.08
N MET A 123 1.10 -22.89 -18.71
CA MET A 123 0.43 -24.05 -19.31
C MET A 123 0.19 -23.86 -20.81
N ARG A 124 -0.29 -22.68 -21.23
CA ARG A 124 -0.50 -22.38 -22.66
C ARG A 124 0.81 -22.40 -23.45
N TYR A 125 1.87 -21.85 -22.87
CA TYR A 125 3.21 -21.90 -23.47
C TYR A 125 3.68 -23.36 -23.65
N ALA A 126 3.52 -24.19 -22.62
CA ALA A 126 3.88 -25.61 -22.67
C ALA A 126 3.07 -26.41 -23.72
N GLN A 127 1.87 -25.94 -24.07
CA GLN A 127 1.02 -26.52 -25.13
C GLN A 127 1.33 -25.96 -26.53
N GLY A 128 2.36 -25.12 -26.68
CA GLY A 128 2.73 -24.49 -27.95
C GLY A 128 1.84 -23.30 -28.34
N GLN A 129 0.92 -22.87 -27.47
CA GLN A 129 0.02 -21.74 -27.71
C GLN A 129 0.68 -20.41 -27.30
N VAL A 130 1.74 -20.03 -28.02
CA VAL A 130 2.58 -18.88 -27.65
C VAL A 130 1.80 -17.57 -27.63
N ASP A 131 0.91 -17.34 -28.61
CA ASP A 131 0.10 -16.10 -28.69
C ASP A 131 -0.81 -15.93 -27.47
N LEU A 132 -1.49 -17.00 -27.06
CA LEU A 132 -2.39 -16.99 -25.91
C LEU A 132 -1.65 -16.91 -24.57
N ALA A 133 -0.40 -17.38 -24.51
CA ALA A 133 0.47 -17.21 -23.35
C ALA A 133 0.96 -15.75 -23.24
N ALA A 134 1.31 -15.14 -24.37
CA ALA A 134 1.68 -13.73 -24.44
C ALA A 134 0.50 -12.83 -24.04
N GLU A 135 -0.69 -13.08 -24.58
CA GLU A 135 -1.92 -12.35 -24.21
C GLU A 135 -2.19 -12.44 -22.70
N ASN A 136 -2.17 -13.66 -22.13
CA ASN A 136 -2.34 -13.83 -20.69
C ASN A 136 -1.30 -13.08 -19.87
N THR A 137 -0.05 -13.06 -20.33
CA THR A 137 1.03 -12.34 -19.66
C THR A 137 0.76 -10.83 -19.67
N LEU A 138 0.32 -10.28 -20.80
CA LEU A 138 -0.05 -8.87 -20.93
C LEU A 138 -1.25 -8.51 -20.02
N VAL A 139 -2.28 -9.36 -20.00
CA VAL A 139 -3.43 -9.19 -19.09
C VAL A 139 -2.98 -9.26 -17.64
N ASN A 140 -2.12 -10.21 -17.27
CA ASN A 140 -1.63 -10.35 -15.91
C ASN A 140 -0.79 -9.14 -15.46
N LEU A 141 0.03 -8.60 -16.38
CA LEU A 141 0.75 -7.35 -16.17
C LEU A 141 -0.23 -6.22 -15.85
N ALA A 142 -1.20 -5.98 -16.74
CA ALA A 142 -2.13 -4.86 -16.64
C ALA A 142 -3.10 -4.98 -15.46
N VAL A 143 -3.62 -6.17 -15.18
CA VAL A 143 -4.70 -6.38 -14.20
C VAL A 143 -4.16 -6.71 -12.82
N ASN A 144 -2.96 -7.29 -12.68
CA ASN A 144 -2.43 -7.64 -11.36
C ASN A 144 -1.13 -6.90 -11.02
N ILE A 145 -0.08 -7.02 -11.83
CA ILE A 145 1.24 -6.48 -11.48
C ILE A 145 1.18 -4.96 -11.30
N TYR A 146 0.62 -4.24 -12.29
CA TYR A 146 0.55 -2.79 -12.22
C TYR A 146 -0.34 -2.27 -11.08
N PRO A 147 -1.53 -2.84 -10.82
CA PRO A 147 -2.31 -2.51 -9.63
C PRO A 147 -1.58 -2.76 -8.31
N ILE A 148 -0.88 -3.90 -8.17
CA ILE A 148 -0.05 -4.19 -7.00
C ILE A 148 1.03 -3.10 -6.83
N MET A 149 1.74 -2.76 -7.90
CA MET A 149 2.74 -1.70 -7.87
C MET A 149 2.14 -0.33 -7.52
N HIS A 150 0.94 -0.05 -8.02
CA HIS A 150 0.22 1.18 -7.70
C HIS A 150 -0.14 1.27 -6.21
N HIS A 151 -0.62 0.17 -5.62
CA HIS A 151 -0.88 0.07 -4.19
C HIS A 151 0.41 0.21 -3.36
N ARG A 152 1.51 -0.43 -3.77
CA ARG A 152 2.83 -0.30 -3.14
C ARG A 152 3.37 1.12 -3.15
N ARG A 153 3.30 1.81 -4.29
CA ARG A 153 3.65 3.23 -4.41
C ARG A 153 2.82 4.10 -3.47
N THR A 154 1.53 3.82 -3.39
CA THR A 154 0.62 4.55 -2.51
C THR A 154 1.01 4.37 -1.04
N ARG A 155 1.32 3.15 -0.60
CA ARG A 155 1.85 2.89 0.74
C ARG A 155 3.17 3.61 0.99
N TYR A 156 4.09 3.60 0.04
CA TYR A 156 5.34 4.36 0.15
C TYR A 156 5.09 5.84 0.43
N ARG A 157 4.16 6.47 -0.29
CA ARG A 157 3.79 7.89 -0.06
C ARG A 157 3.21 8.12 1.33
N ILE A 158 2.30 7.25 1.77
CA ILE A 158 1.69 7.34 3.12
C ILE A 158 2.78 7.25 4.18
N VAL A 159 3.62 6.21 4.13
CA VAL A 159 4.70 5.99 5.10
C VAL A 159 5.64 7.19 5.14
N ARG A 160 6.04 7.73 3.99
CA ARG A 160 6.89 8.93 3.90
C ARG A 160 6.24 10.16 4.54
N LEU A 161 4.95 10.39 4.30
CA LEU A 161 4.22 11.52 4.90
C LEU A 161 4.18 11.40 6.43
N LEU A 162 3.94 10.19 6.94
CA LEU A 162 3.92 9.92 8.38
C LEU A 162 5.31 10.10 9.01
N GLU A 163 6.36 9.61 8.36
CA GLU A 163 7.75 9.79 8.79
C GLU A 163 8.15 11.27 8.84
N ARG A 164 7.72 12.08 7.86
CA ARG A 164 7.97 13.54 7.84
C ARG A 164 7.25 14.27 8.97
N LYS A 165 5.96 13.97 9.17
CA LYS A 165 5.16 14.58 10.24
C LYS A 165 5.76 14.28 11.62
N GLN A 166 6.23 13.06 11.84
CA GLN A 166 6.83 12.71 13.12
C GLN A 166 8.17 13.41 13.36
N ARG A 167 9.00 13.59 12.31
CA ARG A 167 10.23 14.38 12.44
C ARG A 167 9.91 15.82 12.86
N ALA A 168 8.98 16.46 12.18
CA ALA A 168 8.55 17.82 12.53
C ALA A 168 8.05 17.96 13.98
N ILE A 169 7.31 16.96 14.51
CA ILE A 169 6.88 16.96 15.91
C ILE A 169 8.08 16.88 16.86
N LYS A 170 9.01 15.95 16.63
CA LYS A 170 10.23 15.81 17.44
C LYS A 170 11.09 17.08 17.43
N ASP A 171 11.24 17.68 16.25
CA ASP A 171 12.01 18.91 16.08
C ASP A 171 11.35 20.11 16.80
N THR A 172 10.04 20.08 17.02
CA THR A 172 9.30 21.12 17.77
C THR A 172 9.35 20.89 19.30
N GLU A 173 9.38 19.62 19.75
CA GLU A 173 9.47 19.26 21.17
C GLU A 173 10.88 19.49 21.74
N THR A 174 11.92 19.35 20.90
CA THR A 174 13.33 19.43 21.34
C THR A 174 13.72 20.82 21.90
N PRO A 175 13.38 21.96 21.25
CA PRO A 175 13.66 23.30 21.80
C PRO A 175 12.85 23.60 23.08
N SER A 176 11.61 23.12 23.16
CA SER A 176 10.75 23.33 24.34
C SER A 176 11.23 22.55 25.56
N GLN A 177 11.80 21.35 25.37
CA GLN A 177 12.37 20.56 26.45
C GLN A 177 13.71 21.13 26.94
N LEU A 178 14.55 21.61 26.02
CA LEU A 178 15.80 22.30 26.35
C LEU A 178 15.53 23.59 27.15
N ALA A 179 14.58 24.42 26.71
CA ALA A 179 14.22 25.66 27.43
C ALA A 179 13.61 25.42 28.81
N LYS A 180 12.99 24.26 29.06
CA LYS A 180 12.48 23.87 30.38
C LYS A 180 13.61 23.39 31.29
N ALA A 181 14.54 22.58 30.77
CA ALA A 181 15.71 22.12 31.51
C ALA A 181 16.63 23.27 31.97
N ASP A 182 16.78 24.31 31.15
CA ASP A 182 17.56 25.51 31.51
C ASP A 182 16.87 26.35 32.60
N ARG A 183 15.53 26.32 32.71
CA ARG A 183 14.80 27.00 33.79
C ARG A 183 14.83 26.23 35.11
N ASP A 184 14.80 24.90 35.04
CA ASP A 184 14.80 24.04 36.22
C ASP A 184 16.22 23.87 36.83
N SER A 185 17.26 24.40 36.16
CA SER A 185 18.66 24.36 36.62
C SER A 185 19.18 25.68 37.21
N LEU A 186 18.32 26.71 37.28
CA LEU A 186 18.55 28.01 37.94
C LEU A 186 17.80 28.08 39.27
#